data_AF-A0A1A8PMI7-F1
#
_entry.id   AF-A0A1A8PMI7-F1
#
_cell.length_a   1.000
_cell.length_b   1.000
_cell.length_c   1.000
_cell.angle_alpha   90.00
_cell.angle_beta   90.00
_cell.angle_gamma   90.00
#
_symmetry.space_group_name_H-M   'P 1'
#
loop_
_entity.id
_entity.type
_entity.pdbx_description
1 polymer ?
#
loop_
_entity_poly.entity_id
_entity_poly.type
_entity_poly.pdbx_seq_one_letter_code
_entity_poly.pdbx_strand_id
1 'polypeptide(L)'
;MERLLVETIAPSLRASSSHLQTLSFTKVDMGDKAMKVVGIKAHTENDKGQVLLDLYISYVGNVEINVEVKRYFCKAGVKGIQLHGMMRVILEPLIGDVPIVGAVTMFFIRRPKLDIN
;
A
#
# COMPACT_ATOMS: atom_id res chain seq x y z
N MET A 1 8.30 2.53 -1.51
CA MET A 1 7.34 1.47 -1.91
C MET A 1 8.06 0.17 -2.25
N GLU A 2 9.20 0.22 -2.94
CA GLU A 2 10.03 -0.96 -3.22
C GLU A 2 10.29 -1.88 -2.01
N ARG A 3 10.73 -1.31 -0.87
CA ARG A 3 10.93 -2.10 0.37
C ARG A 3 9.70 -2.89 0.80
N LEU A 4 8.51 -2.31 0.76
CA LEU A 4 7.27 -3.01 1.12
C LEU A 4 7.03 -4.22 0.21
N LEU A 5 7.23 -4.06 -1.11
CA LEU A 5 7.03 -5.14 -2.06
C LEU A 5 8.06 -6.25 -1.88
N VAL A 6 9.34 -5.90 -1.71
CA VAL A 6 10.43 -6.87 -1.63
C VAL A 6 10.51 -7.55 -0.27
N GLU A 7 10.37 -6.80 0.83
CA GLU A 7 10.60 -7.30 2.19
C GLU A 7 9.32 -7.85 2.84
N THR A 8 8.13 -7.43 2.40
CA THR A 8 6.86 -7.88 3.00
C THR A 8 6.04 -8.70 2.00
N ILE A 9 5.73 -8.14 0.82
CA ILE A 9 4.80 -8.79 -0.11
C ILE A 9 5.39 -10.04 -0.78
N ALA A 10 6.66 -10.00 -1.23
CA ALA A 10 7.30 -11.16 -1.85
C ALA A 10 7.35 -12.38 -0.92
N PRO A 11 7.78 -12.27 0.36
CA PRO A 11 7.69 -13.37 1.31
C PRO A 11 6.27 -13.92 1.47
N SER A 12 5.25 -13.06 1.60
CA SER A 12 3.86 -13.49 1.70
C SER A 12 3.38 -14.25 0.45
N LEU A 13 3.75 -13.79 -0.75
CA LEU A 13 3.42 -14.47 -2.01
C LEU A 13 4.12 -15.85 -2.11
N ARG A 14 5.39 -15.95 -1.73
CA ARG A 14 6.12 -17.22 -1.70
C ARG A 14 5.50 -18.22 -0.74
N ALA A 15 5.00 -17.75 0.41
CA ALA A 15 4.34 -18.59 1.40
C ALA A 15 2.93 -19.03 0.98
N SER A 16 2.28 -18.32 0.06
CA SER A 16 0.90 -18.61 -0.36
C SER A 16 0.75 -19.89 -1.21
N SER A 17 1.81 -20.34 -1.90
CA SER A 17 1.77 -21.54 -2.75
C SER A 17 3.17 -22.11 -2.99
N SER A 18 3.30 -23.44 -3.02
CA SER A 18 4.54 -24.14 -3.37
C SER A 18 5.07 -23.80 -4.76
N HIS A 19 4.19 -23.39 -5.68
CA HIS A 19 4.55 -22.95 -7.03
C HIS A 19 5.19 -21.55 -7.04
N LEU A 20 4.99 -20.74 -6.00
CA LEU A 20 5.47 -19.35 -5.93
C LEU A 20 6.72 -19.19 -5.06
N GLN A 21 7.31 -20.28 -4.53
CA GLN A 21 8.46 -20.24 -3.62
C GLN A 21 9.67 -19.45 -4.15
N THR A 22 9.83 -19.39 -5.48
CA THR A 22 10.94 -18.66 -6.14
C THR A 22 10.52 -17.33 -6.75
N LEU A 23 9.33 -16.82 -6.40
CA LEU A 23 8.84 -15.53 -6.87
C LEU A 23 9.73 -14.38 -6.35
N SER A 24 10.15 -13.48 -7.23
CA SER A 24 10.88 -12.26 -6.86
C SER A 24 10.44 -11.08 -7.71
N PHE A 25 10.44 -9.89 -7.12
CA PHE A 25 10.38 -8.64 -7.88
C PHE A 25 11.77 -8.40 -8.50
N THR A 26 11.81 -8.19 -9.81
CA THR A 26 13.06 -7.93 -10.56
C THR A 26 13.21 -6.46 -10.93
N LYS A 27 12.09 -5.73 -10.99
CA LYS A 27 12.06 -4.27 -11.10
C LYS A 27 10.84 -3.74 -10.37
N VAL A 28 11.00 -2.64 -9.65
CA VAL A 28 9.91 -1.90 -9.03
C VAL A 28 10.11 -0.42 -9.32
N ASP A 29 9.35 0.08 -10.28
CA ASP A 29 9.28 1.50 -10.61
C ASP A 29 7.81 1.96 -10.52
N MET A 30 7.54 2.98 -9.70
CA MET A 30 6.19 3.52 -9.51
C MET A 30 5.89 4.72 -10.43
N GLY A 31 6.85 5.07 -11.29
CA GLY A 31 6.78 6.25 -12.15
C GLY A 31 6.77 7.57 -11.37
N ASP A 32 6.58 8.66 -12.10
CA ASP A 32 6.72 10.02 -11.55
C ASP A 32 5.40 10.62 -11.02
N LYS A 33 4.27 9.96 -11.27
CA LYS A 33 2.97 10.47 -10.83
C LYS A 33 2.76 10.15 -9.36
N ALA A 34 2.61 11.18 -8.52
CA ALA A 34 2.30 11.00 -7.11
C ALA A 34 0.82 10.61 -6.89
N MET A 35 0.56 9.88 -5.80
CA MET A 35 -0.79 9.65 -5.28
C MET A 35 -1.41 10.97 -4.83
N LYS A 36 -2.68 11.18 -5.17
CA LYS A 36 -3.45 12.37 -4.78
C LYS A 36 -4.39 12.06 -3.64
N VAL A 37 -4.42 12.94 -2.65
CA VAL A 37 -5.49 12.99 -1.66
C VAL A 37 -6.54 13.96 -2.20
N VAL A 38 -7.71 13.44 -2.58
CA VAL A 38 -8.79 14.24 -3.17
C VAL A 38 -9.76 14.79 -2.13
N GLY A 39 -9.73 14.25 -0.91
CA GLY A 39 -10.55 14.71 0.19
C GLY A 39 -10.08 14.11 1.51
N ILE A 40 -10.36 14.83 2.60
CA ILE A 40 -10.01 14.42 3.96
C ILE A 40 -11.25 14.60 4.83
N LYS A 41 -11.57 13.59 5.63
CA LYS A 41 -12.56 13.69 6.71
C LYS A 41 -11.92 13.28 8.02
N ALA A 42 -11.82 14.22 8.96
CA ALA A 42 -11.39 13.93 10.32
C ALA A 42 -12.57 13.49 11.17
N HIS A 43 -12.37 12.48 12.02
CA HIS A 43 -13.34 12.08 13.04
C HIS A 43 -12.76 12.41 14.41
N THR A 44 -13.35 13.42 15.05
CA THR A 44 -12.91 13.96 16.35
C THR A 44 -13.77 13.48 17.52
N GLU A 45 -14.81 12.68 17.25
CA GLU A 45 -15.81 12.24 18.24
C GLU A 45 -15.30 11.11 19.17
N ASN A 46 -13.99 10.88 19.25
CA ASN A 46 -13.41 9.79 20.03
C ASN A 46 -12.63 10.31 21.26
N ASP A 47 -13.17 10.07 22.45
CA ASP A 47 -12.54 10.37 23.76
C ASP A 47 -11.35 9.45 24.13
N LYS A 48 -10.79 8.71 23.17
CA LYS A 48 -9.81 7.64 23.42
C LYS A 48 -8.34 8.03 23.16
N GLY A 49 -8.03 9.32 23.04
CA GLY A 49 -6.65 9.74 22.74
C GLY A 49 -6.15 9.19 21.39
N GLN A 50 -7.05 9.15 20.40
CA GLN A 50 -6.77 8.72 19.03
C GLN A 50 -7.31 9.74 18.04
N VAL A 51 -6.65 9.90 16.90
CA VAL A 51 -7.16 10.67 15.77
C VAL A 51 -7.45 9.73 14.60
N LEU A 52 -8.68 9.78 14.08
CA LEU A 52 -9.06 9.04 12.90
C LEU A 52 -9.22 9.98 11.71
N LEU A 53 -8.57 9.65 10.60
CA LEU A 53 -8.66 10.39 9.35
C LEU A 53 -9.08 9.44 8.23
N ASP A 54 -10.10 9.81 7.47
CA ASP A 54 -10.42 9.19 6.20
C ASP A 54 -9.83 10.02 5.07
N LEU A 55 -8.89 9.42 4.34
CA LEU A 55 -8.27 9.98 3.17
C LEU A 55 -8.88 9.36 1.93
N TYR A 56 -9.54 10.17 1.11
CA TYR A 56 -9.97 9.75 -0.22
C TYR A 56 -8.76 9.86 -1.14
N ILE A 57 -8.26 8.72 -1.61
CA ILE A 57 -7.06 8.64 -2.44
C ILE A 57 -7.41 8.34 -3.90
N SER A 58 -6.64 8.91 -4.81
CA SER A 58 -6.66 8.62 -6.24
C SER A 58 -5.24 8.55 -6.75
N TYR A 59 -4.92 7.47 -7.44
CA TYR A 59 -3.64 7.25 -8.09
C TYR A 59 -3.89 6.66 -9.47
N VAL A 60 -3.30 7.27 -10.49
CA VAL A 60 -3.30 6.80 -11.87
C VAL A 60 -1.89 6.98 -12.39
N GLY A 61 -1.12 5.89 -12.40
CA GLY A 61 0.31 5.90 -12.71
C GLY A 61 0.66 4.89 -13.78
N ASN A 62 1.55 5.30 -14.68
CA ASN A 62 2.33 4.35 -15.48
C ASN A 62 3.44 3.84 -14.56
N VAL A 63 3.47 2.54 -14.33
CA VAL A 63 4.43 1.88 -13.42
C VAL A 63 5.20 0.84 -14.21
N GLU A 64 6.30 0.34 -13.66
CA GLU A 64 6.96 -0.85 -14.18
C GLU A 64 7.33 -1.76 -13.01
N ILE A 65 6.44 -2.71 -12.72
CA ILE A 65 6.67 -3.72 -11.70
C ILE A 65 6.82 -5.06 -12.41
N ASN A 66 8.05 -5.58 -12.42
CA ASN A 66 8.36 -6.86 -13.04
C ASN A 66 8.56 -7.92 -11.96
N VAL A 67 7.97 -9.09 -12.19
CA VAL A 67 8.08 -10.27 -11.32
C VAL A 67 8.57 -11.46 -12.11
N GLU A 68 9.28 -12.35 -11.44
CA GLU A 68 9.77 -13.59 -12.00
C GLU A 68 9.57 -14.74 -11.02
N VAL A 69 9.16 -15.91 -11.53
CA VAL A 69 9.18 -17.18 -10.80
C VAL A 69 10.26 -18.07 -11.41
N LYS A 70 11.45 -18.05 -10.80
CA LYS A 70 12.67 -18.66 -11.37
C LYS A 70 12.51 -20.13 -11.71
N ARG A 71 11.78 -20.90 -10.88
CA ARG A 71 11.55 -22.34 -11.09
C ARG A 71 10.93 -22.66 -12.45
N TYR A 72 10.11 -21.76 -13.00
CA TYR A 72 9.35 -21.98 -14.23
C TYR A 72 9.80 -21.04 -15.37
N PHE A 73 10.84 -20.24 -15.17
CA PHE A 73 11.26 -19.18 -16.11
C PHE A 73 10.10 -18.26 -16.52
N CYS A 74 9.12 -18.09 -15.64
CA CYS A 74 7.92 -17.30 -15.89
C CYS A 74 8.19 -15.85 -15.48
N LYS A 75 7.99 -14.92 -16.41
CA LYS A 75 8.11 -13.48 -16.18
C LYS A 75 6.77 -12.82 -16.47
N ALA A 76 6.37 -11.92 -15.58
CA ALA A 76 5.19 -11.10 -15.76
C ALA A 76 5.51 -9.67 -15.31
N GLY A 77 4.71 -8.71 -15.76
CA GLY A 77 4.89 -7.33 -15.37
C GLY A 77 3.57 -6.57 -15.35
N VAL A 78 3.57 -5.48 -14.59
CA VAL A 78 2.50 -4.50 -14.52
C VAL A 78 3.03 -3.19 -15.10
N LYS A 79 2.29 -2.61 -16.03
CA LYS A 79 2.62 -1.35 -16.72
C LYS A 79 1.76 -0.17 -16.28
N GLY A 80 0.59 -0.44 -15.68
CA GLY A 80 -0.31 0.61 -15.23
C GLY A 80 -1.08 0.20 -13.99
N ILE A 81 -1.24 1.14 -13.07
CA ILE A 81 -2.09 0.98 -11.89
C ILE A 81 -3.05 2.17 -11.80
N GLN A 82 -4.33 1.87 -11.60
CA GLN A 82 -5.32 2.84 -11.16
C GLN A 82 -5.89 2.42 -9.81
N LEU A 83 -5.72 3.24 -8.79
CA LEU A 83 -6.17 2.97 -7.43
C LEU A 83 -7.06 4.13 -6.96
N HIS A 84 -8.29 3.80 -6.60
CA HIS A 84 -9.25 4.75 -6.04
C HIS A 84 -9.93 4.15 -4.82
N GLY A 85 -9.96 4.88 -3.71
CA GLY A 85 -10.61 4.39 -2.51
C GLY A 85 -10.45 5.32 -1.33
N MET A 86 -11.06 4.92 -0.22
CA MET A 86 -10.89 5.61 1.05
C MET A 86 -9.99 4.79 1.96
N MET A 87 -8.88 5.40 2.36
CA MET A 87 -7.90 4.87 3.31
C MET A 87 -8.14 5.52 4.67
N ARG A 88 -8.28 4.69 5.71
CA ARG A 88 -8.28 5.14 7.09
C ARG A 88 -6.85 5.22 7.60
N VAL A 89 -6.55 6.35 8.23
CA VAL A 89 -5.34 6.58 9.02
C VAL A 89 -5.76 6.73 10.47
N ILE A 90 -5.12 5.96 11.35
CA ILE A 90 -5.30 6.00 12.80
C ILE A 90 -3.98 6.47 13.42
N LEU A 91 -4.05 7.54 14.20
CA LEU A 91 -2.94 8.05 15.01
C LEU A 91 -3.23 7.67 16.47
N GLU A 92 -2.50 6.68 17.00
CA GLU A 92 -2.71 6.15 18.35
C GLU A 92 -1.42 5.48 18.88
N PRO A 93 -1.10 5.59 20.18
CA PRO A 93 -1.70 6.52 21.14
C PRO A 93 -1.22 7.95 20.88
N LEU A 94 -2.05 8.93 21.24
CA LEU A 94 -1.58 10.29 21.42
C LEU A 94 -0.78 10.39 22.73
N ILE A 95 0.40 11.00 22.67
CA ILE A 95 1.36 11.14 23.76
C ILE A 95 1.53 12.64 24.06
N GLY A 96 1.74 13.00 25.33
CA GLY A 96 1.88 14.40 25.76
C GLY A 96 3.24 15.04 25.43
N ASP A 97 4.16 14.31 24.79
CA ASP A 97 5.49 14.79 24.39
C ASP A 97 5.74 14.48 22.91
N VAL A 98 6.62 15.24 22.26
CA VAL A 98 7.00 15.09 20.85
C VAL A 98 7.60 13.69 20.63
N PRO A 99 7.13 12.90 19.63
CA PRO A 99 6.40 13.29 18.42
C PRO A 99 4.85 13.35 18.52
N ILE A 100 4.26 13.35 19.71
CA ILE A 100 2.80 13.46 19.99
C ILE A 100 1.98 12.25 19.53
N VAL A 101 2.45 11.48 18.54
CA VAL A 101 1.81 10.25 18.04
C VAL A 101 2.76 9.08 18.20
N GLY A 102 2.34 8.04 18.92
CA GLY A 102 3.13 6.83 19.16
C GLY A 102 3.22 5.91 17.93
N ALA A 103 2.11 5.75 17.20
CA ALA A 103 2.09 4.94 15.98
C ALA A 103 1.08 5.46 14.95
N VAL A 104 1.31 5.08 13.70
CA VAL A 104 0.43 5.36 12.57
C VAL A 104 0.01 4.05 11.93
N THR A 105 -1.30 3.80 11.92
CA THR A 105 -1.88 2.63 11.24
C THR A 105 -2.65 3.09 10.01
N MET A 106 -2.43 2.44 8.86
CA MET A 106 -3.09 2.77 7.60
C MET A 106 -3.71 1.53 6.97
N PHE A 107 -4.97 1.61 6.55
CA PHE A 107 -5.65 0.53 5.84
C PHE A 107 -6.85 1.04 5.05
N PHE A 108 -7.30 0.28 4.05
CA PHE A 108 -8.55 0.57 3.35
C PHE A 108 -9.74 -0.01 4.12
N ILE A 109 -10.75 0.81 4.42
CA ILE A 109 -11.97 0.32 5.10
C ILE A 109 -12.77 -0.61 4.18
N ARG A 110 -12.83 -0.26 2.89
CA ARG A 110 -13.47 -1.07 1.85
C ARG A 110 -12.44 -1.38 0.79
N ARG A 111 -12.61 -2.51 0.10
CA ARG A 111 -11.74 -2.87 -1.03
C ARG A 111 -11.69 -1.69 -2.01
N PRO A 112 -10.52 -1.10 -2.26
CA PRO A 112 -10.42 0.01 -3.19
C PRO A 112 -10.67 -0.49 -4.62
N LYS A 113 -11.13 0.40 -5.49
CA LYS A 113 -11.16 0.14 -6.93
C LYS A 113 -9.71 0.13 -7.41
N LEU A 114 -9.26 -1.05 -7.82
CA LEU A 114 -7.92 -1.29 -8.33
C LEU A 114 -8.02 -1.87 -9.74
N ASP A 115 -7.40 -1.19 -10.69
CA ASP A 115 -7.23 -1.64 -12.06
C ASP A 115 -5.73 -1.79 -12.36
N ILE A 116 -5.35 -2.88 -13.02
CA ILE A 116 -3.96 -3.29 -13.26
C ILE A 116 -3.84 -3.70 -14.73
N ASN A 117 -2.96 -3.02 -15.46
CA ASN A 117 -2.63 -3.28 -16.87
C ASN A 117 -1.26 -3.91 -17.03
#